data_AF-A0A2T7SZH9-F1
#
_entry.id   AF-A0A2T7SZH9-F1
#
_cell.length_a   1.000
_cell.length_b   1.000
_cell.length_c   1.000
_cell.angle_alpha   90.00
_cell.angle_beta   90.00
_cell.angle_gamma   90.00
#
_symmetry.space_group_name_H-M   'P 1'
#
loop_
_entity.id
_entity.type
_entity.pdbx_description
1 polymer ?
#
loop_
_entity_poly.entity_id
_entity_poly.type
_entity_poly.pdbx_seq_one_letter_code
_entity_poly.pdbx_strand_id
1 'polypeptide(L)'
;MRTFTLCSRTIPWWLALTFSLLMAACGGSKDPILGLSPITSQPPSVSATAPLASNPAVTGVATNTLVTVTFNKPMNPGSLNTDTFTLQCPAGTATSGSVGYDTASRVATLTPSTILPTGTRCTATVTTGAQDTNGVALPANFTWTFDTGANSDITPPTVTQQVPAQGAVAASNTQVSVTFSEEMTPSSLNANSFALKSSADNTPVPGTLSYAVGARTATFTPTNLLANNTAFTATISSAATDLAGNPLVAPTVWTFSTAEALDTTVPTVTLVNPAEDSLAICTNKTVNVTFSESMAPLSLTTSTLTLAPSSTLGSPVTAVVTYDALTRIASIKPSTNLTASTAYTATVLSGTQGAKDLAGNALQADKVWRFTTGVGECQSPVALGSASNFAILASAAITNIPTSSITGDVGLTPDTGANITGFSAPLTCPEVVGRLYAVDSSGSACALVDAVLLSNAKTDALAAFVNATGAARGTPTPISTNLEGLTFYPGLYESLTSIDLSVGGVLTLDAQGDPNAVFVIRSATTINALSTSQVVLSGGAKAHNVFWSAGSAITLGANSVMKGSLLASTAITLQTGAQLEGRALNQGAAAAAITCDACTITVPSP
;
A
#
# COMPACT_ATOMS: atom_id res chain seq x y z
N MET A 1 18.69 -81.57 29.02
CA MET A 1 20.08 -81.17 29.38
C MET A 1 20.19 -79.65 29.27
N ARG A 2 21.09 -79.04 30.07
CA ARG A 2 21.80 -77.75 29.84
C ARG A 2 20.95 -76.52 29.41
N THR A 3 20.58 -75.59 30.30
CA THR A 3 21.35 -74.55 31.05
C THR A 3 21.64 -73.25 30.25
N PHE A 4 21.09 -72.13 30.74
CA PHE A 4 21.49 -70.75 30.38
C PHE A 4 22.73 -70.29 31.18
N THR A 5 23.72 -69.69 30.52
CA THR A 5 24.90 -68.92 31.04
C THR A 5 25.81 -68.56 29.83
N LEU A 6 26.68 -67.54 29.75
CA LEU A 6 27.27 -66.49 30.62
C LEU A 6 27.33 -65.16 29.78
N CYS A 7 27.24 -63.93 30.35
CA CYS A 7 28.30 -63.06 30.94
C CYS A 7 29.30 -62.44 29.90
N SER A 8 29.98 -61.29 30.09
CA SER A 8 30.34 -60.58 31.34
C SER A 8 30.80 -59.10 31.24
N ARG A 9 30.45 -58.29 32.27
CA ARG A 9 31.29 -57.26 32.99
C ARG A 9 31.79 -56.01 32.18
N THR A 10 32.16 -54.86 32.78
CA THR A 10 32.77 -54.51 34.09
C THR A 10 32.18 -53.25 34.79
N ILE A 11 32.57 -52.99 36.06
CA ILE A 11 32.14 -51.83 36.91
C ILE A 11 33.29 -51.40 37.86
N PRO A 12 33.50 -50.08 38.07
CA PRO A 12 33.73 -49.41 39.39
C PRO A 12 32.73 -48.22 39.61
N TRP A 13 32.71 -47.35 40.65
CA TRP A 13 32.94 -47.33 42.13
C TRP A 13 32.76 -45.86 42.62
N TRP A 14 32.41 -45.47 43.87
CA TRP A 14 31.81 -46.12 45.05
C TRP A 14 31.39 -45.06 46.12
N LEU A 15 30.28 -45.28 46.87
CA LEU A 15 29.86 -44.57 48.13
C LEU A 15 29.53 -43.04 48.06
N ALA A 16 28.84 -42.41 49.03
CA ALA A 16 28.20 -42.81 50.31
C ALA A 16 26.89 -41.99 50.53
N LEU A 17 25.73 -42.59 50.89
CA LEU A 17 25.23 -42.94 52.24
C LEU A 17 24.64 -41.77 53.08
N THR A 18 23.29 -41.75 53.22
CA THR A 18 22.43 -41.35 54.38
C THR A 18 20.97 -41.19 53.90
N PHE A 19 19.89 -41.33 54.67
CA PHE A 19 19.67 -41.83 56.05
C PHE A 19 18.33 -42.64 56.11
N SER A 20 17.54 -42.51 57.19
CA SER A 20 16.37 -43.31 57.60
C SER A 20 15.36 -42.43 58.38
N LEU A 21 14.13 -42.82 58.80
CA LEU A 21 13.03 -43.70 58.31
C LEU A 21 11.84 -43.57 59.33
N LEU A 22 10.69 -44.23 59.10
CA LEU A 22 9.44 -44.28 59.91
C LEU A 22 8.51 -43.04 59.81
N MET A 23 7.15 -43.10 59.76
CA MET A 23 6.07 -44.10 60.04
C MET A 23 5.33 -43.96 61.40
N ALA A 24 4.14 -43.34 61.38
CA ALA A 24 2.94 -43.62 62.21
C ALA A 24 1.79 -42.65 61.85
N ALA A 25 0.48 -42.89 62.09
CA ALA A 25 -0.33 -44.13 62.12
C ALA A 25 -1.84 -43.75 62.26
N CYS A 26 -2.76 -44.44 61.56
CA CYS A 26 -4.23 -44.34 61.73
C CYS A 26 -4.84 -42.92 61.52
N GLY A 27 -6.17 -42.69 61.50
CA GLY A 27 -7.36 -43.55 61.49
C GLY A 27 -8.60 -42.65 61.69
N GLY A 28 -9.57 -42.65 60.77
CA GLY A 28 -10.48 -41.51 60.59
C GLY A 28 -11.80 -41.50 61.40
N SER A 29 -12.51 -40.37 61.35
CA SER A 29 -13.94 -40.25 61.71
C SER A 29 -14.63 -38.99 61.15
N LYS A 30 -15.75 -39.23 60.46
CA LYS A 30 -16.99 -38.41 60.39
C LYS A 30 -17.00 -37.06 59.66
N ASP A 31 -17.47 -37.15 58.41
CA ASP A 31 -18.51 -36.30 57.79
C ASP A 31 -18.18 -34.81 57.50
N PRO A 32 -19.02 -34.04 56.76
CA PRO A 32 -19.04 -34.19 55.31
C PRO A 32 -18.95 -32.85 54.53
N ILE A 33 -18.61 -32.94 53.24
CA ILE A 33 -18.88 -31.96 52.15
C ILE A 33 -18.62 -30.48 52.47
N LEU A 34 -17.49 -29.95 51.98
CA LEU A 34 -17.39 -28.68 51.21
C LEU A 34 -15.94 -28.49 50.71
N GLY A 35 -15.58 -29.20 49.64
CA GLY A 35 -14.24 -29.15 49.05
C GLY A 35 -14.01 -27.92 48.17
N LEU A 36 -13.74 -26.76 48.78
CA LEU A 36 -13.19 -25.62 48.06
C LEU A 36 -11.67 -25.82 47.88
N SER A 37 -11.26 -26.19 46.66
CA SER A 37 -9.87 -26.00 46.23
C SER A 37 -9.51 -24.50 46.36
N PRO A 38 -8.36 -24.13 46.93
CA PRO A 38 -7.96 -22.73 46.98
C PRO A 38 -7.73 -22.22 45.57
N ILE A 39 -8.64 -21.38 45.09
CA ILE A 39 -8.50 -20.61 43.84
C ILE A 39 -7.31 -19.66 43.99
N THR A 40 -6.16 -20.08 43.46
CA THR A 40 -4.93 -19.30 43.46
C THR A 40 -5.12 -18.05 42.61
N SER A 41 -5.30 -16.90 43.25
CA SER A 41 -5.44 -15.60 42.57
C SER A 41 -4.22 -15.33 41.68
N GLN A 42 -4.43 -15.29 40.36
CA GLN A 42 -3.40 -14.92 39.40
C GLN A 42 -2.88 -13.52 39.72
N PRO A 43 -1.56 -13.26 39.78
CA PRO A 43 -1.03 -11.94 40.12
C PRO A 43 -1.39 -10.86 39.08
N PRO A 44 -1.42 -9.58 39.46
CA PRO A 44 -1.59 -8.48 38.52
C PRO A 44 -0.41 -8.39 37.53
N SER A 45 -0.68 -7.79 36.38
CA SER A 45 0.35 -7.41 35.41
C SER A 45 0.00 -6.06 34.78
N VAL A 46 1.04 -5.35 34.33
CA VAL A 46 0.88 -4.21 33.42
C VAL A 46 0.40 -4.72 32.06
N SER A 47 -0.55 -4.02 31.45
CA SER A 47 -1.07 -4.29 30.10
C SER A 47 -0.70 -3.22 29.07
N ALA A 48 -0.46 -1.98 29.51
CA ALA A 48 0.03 -0.87 28.68
C ALA A 48 0.69 0.21 29.54
N THR A 49 1.56 1.02 28.94
CA THR A 49 2.08 2.28 29.52
C THR A 49 2.03 3.39 28.48
N ALA A 50 1.86 4.64 28.93
CA ALA A 50 2.08 5.83 28.11
C ALA A 50 2.95 6.82 28.92
N PRO A 51 4.16 7.22 28.47
CA PRO A 51 4.83 6.85 27.21
C PRO A 51 5.04 5.33 27.04
N LEU A 52 5.06 4.89 25.78
CA LEU A 52 5.10 3.47 25.41
C LEU A 52 6.41 2.79 25.87
N ALA A 53 6.28 1.64 26.52
CA ALA A 53 7.42 0.77 26.81
C ALA A 53 7.89 0.04 25.54
N SER A 54 8.93 0.57 24.89
CA SER A 54 9.53 0.00 23.68
C SER A 54 11.06 -0.16 23.80
N ASN A 55 11.65 -0.97 22.92
CA ASN A 55 13.09 -1.06 22.72
C ASN A 55 13.42 -0.95 21.21
N PRO A 56 14.07 0.11 20.72
CA PRO A 56 14.56 1.28 21.47
C PRO A 56 13.43 2.07 22.15
N ALA A 57 13.78 2.83 23.17
CA ALA A 57 12.86 3.70 23.90
C ALA A 57 12.23 4.77 22.99
N VAL A 58 10.99 5.17 23.26
CA VAL A 58 10.37 6.32 22.59
C VAL A 58 11.10 7.62 22.94
N THR A 59 11.29 8.48 21.94
CA THR A 59 12.04 9.73 22.04
C THR A 59 11.17 10.94 21.71
N GLY A 60 11.60 12.13 22.12
CA GLY A 60 10.88 13.38 21.84
C GLY A 60 9.65 13.61 22.72
N VAL A 61 9.50 12.88 23.82
CA VAL A 61 8.34 12.98 24.71
C VAL A 61 8.26 14.36 25.36
N ALA A 62 7.07 14.98 25.36
CA ALA A 62 6.83 16.31 25.94
C ALA A 62 7.33 16.43 27.39
N THR A 63 7.95 17.56 27.75
CA THR A 63 8.49 17.73 29.12
C THR A 63 7.42 17.93 30.19
N ASN A 64 6.18 18.25 29.82
CA ASN A 64 5.01 18.28 30.70
C ASN A 64 4.15 17.00 30.63
N THR A 65 4.71 15.89 30.12
CA THR A 65 3.97 14.61 29.99
C THR A 65 3.54 14.02 31.34
N LEU A 66 2.34 13.45 31.35
CA LEU A 66 1.86 12.50 32.36
C LEU A 66 2.44 11.11 32.08
N VAL A 67 2.80 10.36 33.13
CA VAL A 67 3.30 8.99 32.99
C VAL A 67 2.24 8.04 33.52
N THR A 68 1.74 7.14 32.67
CA THR A 68 0.58 6.29 32.96
C THR A 68 0.90 4.80 32.79
N VAL A 69 0.17 3.97 33.54
CA VAL A 69 0.24 2.51 33.50
C VAL A 69 -1.17 1.92 33.63
N THR A 70 -1.51 0.99 32.75
CA THR A 70 -2.80 0.27 32.75
C THR A 70 -2.59 -1.15 33.27
N PHE A 71 -3.50 -1.63 34.12
CA PHE A 71 -3.43 -2.98 34.70
C PHE A 71 -4.45 -3.94 34.10
N ASN A 72 -4.06 -5.23 34.01
CA ASN A 72 -4.90 -6.30 33.49
C ASN A 72 -6.15 -6.58 34.35
N LYS A 73 -6.14 -6.21 35.64
CA LYS A 73 -7.26 -6.37 36.60
C LYS A 73 -7.28 -5.20 37.61
N PRO A 74 -8.36 -5.04 38.42
CA PRO A 74 -8.44 -3.99 39.43
C PRO A 74 -7.32 -4.06 40.47
N MET A 75 -6.75 -2.90 40.80
CA MET A 75 -5.71 -2.73 41.81
C MET A 75 -6.28 -2.11 43.09
N ASN A 76 -5.61 -2.32 44.22
CA ASN A 76 -5.91 -1.62 45.46
C ASN A 76 -5.39 -0.17 45.38
N PRO A 77 -6.26 0.87 45.43
CA PRO A 77 -5.84 2.26 45.29
C PRO A 77 -4.82 2.70 46.35
N GLY A 78 -4.90 2.16 47.59
CA GLY A 78 -3.94 2.48 48.65
C GLY A 78 -2.52 1.95 48.38
N SER A 79 -2.40 0.96 47.49
CA SER A 79 -1.10 0.41 47.04
C SER A 79 -0.56 1.08 45.77
N LEU A 80 -1.19 2.16 45.30
CA LEU A 80 -0.78 2.93 44.13
C LEU A 80 -0.52 4.39 44.53
N ASN A 81 0.68 4.59 45.08
CA ASN A 81 1.21 5.83 45.62
C ASN A 81 2.66 6.08 45.11
N THR A 82 3.28 7.18 45.53
CA THR A 82 4.63 7.62 45.10
C THR A 82 5.77 6.67 45.45
N ASP A 83 5.61 5.74 46.40
CA ASP A 83 6.63 4.74 46.75
C ASP A 83 6.52 3.50 45.85
N THR A 84 5.33 3.29 45.27
CA THR A 84 4.97 2.12 44.45
C THR A 84 4.95 2.40 42.96
N PHE A 85 4.72 3.64 42.54
CA PHE A 85 4.85 4.09 41.16
C PHE A 85 5.76 5.34 41.18
N THR A 86 6.95 5.18 40.61
CA THR A 86 8.06 6.13 40.69
C THR A 86 8.51 6.59 39.31
N LEU A 87 9.04 7.81 39.25
CA LEU A 87 9.72 8.36 38.09
C LEU A 87 11.12 8.84 38.50
N GLN A 88 12.11 8.57 37.67
CA GLN A 88 13.46 9.12 37.78
C GLN A 88 13.83 9.84 36.48
N CYS A 89 14.03 11.15 36.54
CA CYS A 89 14.47 11.93 35.39
C CYS A 89 15.37 13.10 35.83
N PRO A 90 16.68 13.08 35.50
CA PRO A 90 17.40 12.03 34.78
C PRO A 90 17.39 10.67 35.49
N ALA A 91 17.60 9.58 34.77
CA ALA A 91 17.71 8.24 35.35
C ALA A 91 18.68 8.21 36.56
N GLY A 92 18.24 7.62 37.67
CA GLY A 92 18.93 7.66 38.98
C GLY A 92 18.57 8.86 39.88
N THR A 93 17.97 9.92 39.35
CA THR A 93 17.49 11.10 40.11
C THR A 93 15.97 11.04 40.24
N ALA A 94 15.45 10.83 41.45
CA ALA A 94 14.01 10.76 41.68
C ALA A 94 13.29 12.08 41.33
N THR A 95 12.16 11.98 40.62
CA THR A 95 11.32 13.11 40.23
C THR A 95 10.07 13.14 41.12
N SER A 96 9.85 14.26 41.81
CA SER A 96 8.67 14.48 42.64
C SER A 96 7.39 14.55 41.80
N GLY A 97 6.27 14.10 42.38
CA GLY A 97 4.96 14.09 41.73
C GLY A 97 3.86 13.54 42.63
N SER A 98 2.67 13.36 42.07
CA SER A 98 1.55 12.66 42.71
C SER A 98 1.15 11.45 41.87
N VAL A 99 0.50 10.46 42.50
CA VAL A 99 -0.04 9.27 41.83
C VAL A 99 -1.54 9.20 42.10
N GLY A 100 -2.34 9.09 41.04
CA GLY A 100 -3.77 8.79 41.11
C GLY A 100 -4.09 7.46 40.41
N TYR A 101 -5.22 6.84 40.77
CA TYR A 101 -5.70 5.60 40.14
C TYR A 101 -7.20 5.71 39.81
N ASP A 102 -7.54 5.53 38.54
CA ASP A 102 -8.92 5.35 38.11
C ASP A 102 -9.28 3.86 38.11
N THR A 103 -10.24 3.48 38.95
CA THR A 103 -10.73 2.11 39.09
C THR A 103 -11.56 1.64 37.89
N ALA A 104 -12.13 2.55 37.09
CA ALA A 104 -12.95 2.21 35.93
C ALA A 104 -12.10 1.84 34.71
N SER A 105 -11.15 2.70 34.30
CA SER A 105 -10.19 2.39 33.23
C SER A 105 -9.06 1.46 33.68
N ARG A 106 -8.85 1.30 35.00
CA ARG A 106 -7.71 0.60 35.63
C ARG A 106 -6.35 1.24 35.31
N VAL A 107 -6.33 2.56 35.10
CA VAL A 107 -5.13 3.35 34.80
C VAL A 107 -4.64 4.03 36.07
N ALA A 108 -3.37 3.85 36.40
CA ALA A 108 -2.67 4.73 37.34
C ALA A 108 -1.89 5.80 36.56
N THR A 109 -1.93 7.04 37.06
CA THR A 109 -1.30 8.21 36.46
C THR A 109 -0.38 8.85 37.48
N LEU A 110 0.90 8.94 37.15
CA LEU A 110 1.91 9.73 37.84
C LEU A 110 1.99 11.10 37.16
N THR A 111 1.69 12.14 37.93
CA THR A 111 1.78 13.55 37.51
C THR A 111 3.04 14.16 38.12
N PRO A 112 4.09 14.49 37.33
CA PRO A 112 5.27 15.18 37.84
C PRO A 112 4.90 16.55 38.43
N SER A 113 5.49 16.92 39.58
CA SER A 113 5.21 18.21 40.22
C SER A 113 5.93 19.40 39.56
N THR A 114 6.81 19.10 38.60
CA THR A 114 7.62 20.06 37.84
C THR A 114 7.79 19.54 36.41
N ILE A 115 7.92 20.46 35.45
CA ILE A 115 8.31 20.14 34.07
C ILE A 115 9.61 19.31 34.08
N LEU A 116 9.63 18.21 33.34
CA LEU A 116 10.76 17.30 33.24
C LEU A 116 11.96 17.96 32.53
N PRO A 117 13.21 17.55 32.83
CA PRO A 117 14.38 18.01 32.09
C PRO A 117 14.25 17.70 30.59
N THR A 118 14.77 18.58 29.72
CA THR A 118 14.78 18.40 28.26
C THR A 118 15.85 17.41 27.81
N GLY A 119 15.64 16.74 26.68
CA GLY A 119 16.63 15.87 26.03
C GLY A 119 17.17 14.73 26.92
N THR A 120 16.36 14.26 27.88
CA THR A 120 16.81 13.47 29.03
C THR A 120 16.12 12.11 29.08
N ARG A 121 16.92 11.07 29.33
CA ARG A 121 16.45 9.70 29.62
C ARG A 121 15.75 9.66 30.98
N CYS A 122 14.43 9.51 30.97
CA CYS A 122 13.64 9.20 32.15
C CYS A 122 13.45 7.67 32.30
N THR A 123 13.35 7.20 33.54
CA THR A 123 13.04 5.82 33.91
C THR A 123 11.82 5.80 34.82
N ALA A 124 10.73 5.15 34.40
CA ALA A 124 9.53 4.95 35.21
C ALA A 124 9.52 3.52 35.76
N THR A 125 9.05 3.32 37.00
CA THR A 125 8.97 2.00 37.64
C THR A 125 7.73 1.85 38.51
N VAL A 126 6.96 0.79 38.27
CA VAL A 126 5.98 0.26 39.24
C VAL A 126 6.63 -0.88 40.02
N THR A 127 6.60 -0.81 41.36
CA THR A 127 7.28 -1.78 42.23
C THR A 127 6.35 -2.93 42.64
N THR A 128 6.93 -4.00 43.17
CA THR A 128 6.18 -5.09 43.83
C THR A 128 5.37 -4.66 45.06
N GLY A 129 5.44 -3.40 45.49
CA GLY A 129 4.53 -2.84 46.49
C GLY A 129 3.09 -2.68 46.00
N ALA A 130 2.89 -2.52 44.67
CA ALA A 130 1.56 -2.39 44.06
C ALA A 130 0.82 -3.74 44.05
N GLN A 131 -0.42 -3.75 44.53
CA GLN A 131 -1.22 -4.94 44.83
C GLN A 131 -2.60 -4.90 44.17
N ASP A 132 -3.15 -6.08 43.89
CA ASP A 132 -4.56 -6.21 43.51
C ASP A 132 -5.51 -5.94 44.69
N THR A 133 -6.83 -5.91 44.44
CA THR A 133 -7.85 -5.74 45.49
C THR A 133 -7.89 -6.86 46.54
N ASN A 134 -7.12 -7.93 46.36
CA ASN A 134 -7.02 -9.09 47.24
C ASN A 134 -5.66 -9.15 47.98
N GLY A 135 -4.79 -8.14 47.81
CA GLY A 135 -3.45 -8.08 48.42
C GLY A 135 -2.35 -8.82 47.64
N VAL A 136 -2.61 -9.28 46.42
CA VAL A 136 -1.61 -9.96 45.58
C VAL A 136 -0.76 -8.93 44.84
N ALA A 137 0.52 -8.86 45.22
CA ALA A 137 1.53 -7.99 44.61
C ALA A 137 1.81 -8.27 43.13
N LEU A 138 2.33 -7.26 42.41
CA LEU A 138 3.04 -7.50 41.14
C LEU A 138 4.17 -8.52 41.34
N PRO A 139 4.40 -9.44 40.39
CA PRO A 139 5.39 -10.52 40.55
C PRO A 139 6.85 -10.06 40.43
N ALA A 140 7.07 -8.88 39.81
CA ALA A 140 8.37 -8.22 39.70
C ALA A 140 8.14 -6.71 39.51
N ASN A 141 9.18 -5.89 39.71
CA ASN A 141 9.14 -4.49 39.33
C ASN A 141 8.97 -4.36 37.81
N PHE A 142 8.02 -3.55 37.36
CA PHE A 142 7.85 -3.20 35.96
C PHE A 142 8.52 -1.86 35.67
N THR A 143 9.63 -1.88 34.95
CA THR A 143 10.47 -0.71 34.64
C THR A 143 10.54 -0.47 33.14
N TRP A 144 10.35 0.78 32.70
CA TRP A 144 10.52 1.20 31.31
C TRP A 144 11.17 2.59 31.24
N THR A 145 11.61 2.99 30.03
CA THR A 145 12.31 4.26 29.83
C THR A 145 11.82 5.00 28.59
N PHE A 146 11.92 6.32 28.61
CA PHE A 146 11.65 7.21 27.48
C PHE A 146 12.63 8.39 27.49
N ASP A 147 12.85 9.04 26.34
CA ASP A 147 13.66 10.26 26.24
C ASP A 147 12.76 11.48 26.01
N THR A 148 12.93 12.52 26.83
CA THR A 148 12.19 13.78 26.66
C THR A 148 12.68 14.59 25.46
N GLY A 149 11.78 15.39 24.89
CA GLY A 149 12.06 16.35 23.83
C GLY A 149 12.66 17.66 24.33
N ALA A 150 12.62 18.68 23.47
CA ALA A 150 13.17 20.00 23.76
C ALA A 150 12.15 20.97 24.40
N ASN A 151 10.84 20.67 24.32
CA ASN A 151 9.76 21.59 24.68
C ASN A 151 8.68 20.90 25.52
N SER A 152 7.90 21.72 26.25
CA SER A 152 6.56 21.34 26.69
C SER A 152 5.61 21.31 25.50
N ASP A 153 4.62 20.43 25.52
CA ASP A 153 3.55 20.44 24.52
C ASP A 153 2.38 21.32 24.97
N ILE A 154 1.85 22.08 24.02
CA ILE A 154 0.72 23.00 24.14
C ILE A 154 -0.22 22.85 22.93
N THR A 155 0.00 21.82 22.12
CA THR A 155 -0.74 21.53 20.90
C THR A 155 -1.99 20.74 21.28
N PRO A 156 -3.20 21.18 20.89
CA PRO A 156 -4.39 20.38 21.09
C PRO A 156 -4.42 19.14 20.18
N PRO A 157 -4.79 17.95 20.70
CA PRO A 157 -4.95 16.77 19.86
C PRO A 157 -6.08 16.94 18.84
N THR A 158 -5.98 16.21 17.74
CA THR A 158 -6.93 16.19 16.62
C THR A 158 -7.25 14.75 16.20
N VAL A 159 -8.41 14.52 15.58
CA VAL A 159 -8.78 13.22 15.00
C VAL A 159 -8.21 13.12 13.60
N THR A 160 -7.42 12.07 13.34
CA THR A 160 -6.77 11.79 12.05
C THR A 160 -7.47 10.70 11.25
N GLN A 161 -8.21 9.80 11.92
CA GLN A 161 -9.05 8.78 11.27
C GLN A 161 -10.24 8.43 12.15
N GLN A 162 -11.37 8.08 11.52
CA GLN A 162 -12.56 7.56 12.20
C GLN A 162 -13.15 6.39 11.41
N VAL A 163 -13.60 5.36 12.11
CA VAL A 163 -14.10 4.09 11.55
C VAL A 163 -15.38 3.69 12.31
N PRO A 164 -16.50 3.35 11.65
CA PRO A 164 -16.75 3.53 10.22
C PRO A 164 -16.61 4.99 9.78
N ALA A 165 -16.28 5.22 8.51
CA ALA A 165 -16.11 6.55 7.95
C ALA A 165 -17.42 7.35 7.89
N GLN A 166 -17.34 8.66 7.72
CA GLN A 166 -18.51 9.54 7.60
C GLN A 166 -19.41 9.09 6.44
N GLY A 167 -20.67 8.78 6.75
CA GLY A 167 -21.67 8.30 5.78
C GLY A 167 -21.53 6.84 5.37
N ALA A 168 -20.65 6.06 6.01
CA ALA A 168 -20.48 4.64 5.68
C ALA A 168 -21.72 3.79 6.03
N VAL A 169 -21.88 2.69 5.31
CA VAL A 169 -22.73 1.55 5.70
C VAL A 169 -21.81 0.46 6.24
N ALA A 170 -22.11 -0.05 7.43
CA ALA A 170 -21.31 -1.02 8.16
C ALA A 170 -22.16 -2.20 8.66
N ALA A 171 -21.49 -3.25 9.15
CA ALA A 171 -22.15 -4.40 9.76
C ALA A 171 -22.75 -4.07 11.13
N SER A 172 -23.79 -4.80 11.55
CA SER A 172 -24.39 -4.62 12.89
C SER A 172 -23.49 -5.07 14.06
N ASN A 173 -22.41 -5.80 13.77
CA ASN A 173 -21.31 -6.13 14.68
C ASN A 173 -20.06 -5.25 14.49
N THR A 174 -20.14 -4.13 13.75
CA THR A 174 -19.00 -3.21 13.60
C THR A 174 -18.53 -2.67 14.94
N GLN A 175 -17.21 -2.60 15.14
CA GLN A 175 -16.62 -1.75 16.17
C GLN A 175 -16.53 -0.31 15.64
N VAL A 176 -16.35 0.65 16.55
CA VAL A 176 -16.19 2.07 16.22
C VAL A 176 -14.85 2.55 16.77
N SER A 177 -13.95 3.07 15.93
CA SER A 177 -12.62 3.51 16.37
C SER A 177 -12.23 4.91 15.86
N VAL A 178 -11.35 5.55 16.61
CA VAL A 178 -10.86 6.92 16.41
C VAL A 178 -9.35 6.93 16.59
N THR A 179 -8.61 7.43 15.60
CA THR A 179 -7.16 7.64 15.68
C THR A 179 -6.86 9.12 15.84
N PHE A 180 -5.89 9.46 16.67
CA PHE A 180 -5.51 10.83 17.03
C PHE A 180 -4.16 11.25 16.40
N SER A 181 -3.86 12.56 16.43
CA SER A 181 -2.55 13.10 16.01
C SER A 181 -1.40 12.68 16.93
N GLU A 182 -1.67 12.47 18.22
CA GLU A 182 -0.69 12.19 19.26
C GLU A 182 -1.17 11.15 20.30
N GLU A 183 -0.38 10.92 21.35
CA GLU A 183 -0.76 10.01 22.43
C GLU A 183 -1.75 10.70 23.39
N MET A 184 -2.90 10.04 23.59
CA MET A 184 -3.94 10.47 24.51
C MET A 184 -3.67 9.96 25.92
N THR A 185 -4.05 10.72 26.95
CA THR A 185 -4.09 10.22 28.33
C THR A 185 -5.12 9.08 28.41
N PRO A 186 -4.74 7.82 28.72
CA PRO A 186 -5.66 6.69 28.60
C PRO A 186 -6.90 6.78 29.50
N SER A 187 -6.79 7.42 30.68
CA SER A 187 -7.93 7.66 31.58
C SER A 187 -8.85 8.79 31.12
N SER A 188 -8.42 9.68 30.23
CA SER A 188 -9.28 10.70 29.61
C SER A 188 -10.25 10.08 28.59
N LEU A 189 -9.89 8.93 28.03
CA LEU A 189 -10.70 8.16 27.09
C LEU A 189 -11.65 7.23 27.85
N ASN A 190 -12.86 7.73 28.12
CA ASN A 190 -13.88 7.04 28.89
C ASN A 190 -15.31 7.43 28.43
N ALA A 191 -16.35 6.98 29.14
CA ALA A 191 -17.75 7.23 28.78
C ALA A 191 -18.21 8.71 28.85
N ASN A 192 -17.40 9.61 29.42
CA ASN A 192 -17.65 11.06 29.38
C ASN A 192 -17.02 11.72 28.15
N SER A 193 -15.97 11.11 27.58
CA SER A 193 -15.30 11.61 26.38
C SER A 193 -15.86 11.02 25.10
N PHE A 194 -16.19 9.73 25.07
CA PHE A 194 -16.74 9.04 23.91
C PHE A 194 -18.21 8.65 24.13
N ALA A 195 -19.05 8.90 23.12
CA ALA A 195 -20.42 8.39 23.08
C ALA A 195 -20.81 7.91 21.68
N LEU A 196 -21.51 6.77 21.61
CA LEU A 196 -22.23 6.31 20.43
C LEU A 196 -23.73 6.35 20.72
N LYS A 197 -24.53 6.90 19.80
CA LYS A 197 -25.99 7.03 19.94
C LYS A 197 -26.71 6.67 18.64
N SER A 198 -27.93 6.18 18.74
CA SER A 198 -28.86 6.18 17.60
C SER A 198 -29.14 7.63 17.17
N SER A 199 -29.04 7.90 15.86
CA SER A 199 -29.31 9.24 15.31
C SER A 199 -30.81 9.58 15.27
N ALA A 200 -31.70 8.58 15.39
CA ALA A 200 -33.14 8.77 15.27
C ALA A 200 -33.78 9.31 16.57
N ASP A 201 -33.27 8.88 17.73
CA ASP A 201 -33.87 9.14 19.05
C ASP A 201 -32.84 9.55 20.13
N ASN A 202 -31.55 9.66 19.77
CA ASN A 202 -30.43 9.94 20.68
C ASN A 202 -30.21 8.89 21.80
N THR A 203 -30.77 7.68 21.68
CA THR A 203 -30.53 6.61 22.68
C THR A 203 -29.06 6.19 22.70
N PRO A 204 -28.39 6.15 23.88
CA PRO A 204 -27.01 5.69 23.98
C PRO A 204 -26.87 4.20 23.71
N VAL A 205 -25.85 3.84 22.92
CA VAL A 205 -25.43 2.45 22.73
C VAL A 205 -24.50 2.06 23.90
N PRO A 206 -24.78 0.99 24.67
CA PRO A 206 -23.85 0.48 25.67
C PRO A 206 -22.66 -0.22 25.00
N GLY A 207 -21.47 -0.02 25.53
CA GLY A 207 -20.24 -0.61 25.02
C GLY A 207 -19.02 -0.31 25.90
N THR A 208 -17.90 -0.95 25.59
CA THR A 208 -16.62 -0.74 26.27
C THR A 208 -15.67 0.06 25.37
N LEU A 209 -15.05 1.11 25.91
CA LEU A 209 -13.97 1.83 25.25
C LEU A 209 -12.61 1.24 25.67
N SER A 210 -11.67 1.19 24.74
CA SER A 210 -10.29 0.77 24.94
C SER A 210 -9.34 1.72 24.19
N TYR A 211 -8.07 1.79 24.59
CA TYR A 211 -7.05 2.62 23.93
C TYR A 211 -5.77 1.83 23.68
N ALA A 212 -5.26 1.92 22.44
CA ALA A 212 -4.01 1.31 22.01
C ALA A 212 -2.91 2.39 21.92
N VAL A 213 -2.12 2.50 22.99
CA VAL A 213 -0.96 3.41 23.07
C VAL A 213 0.04 3.11 21.96
N GLY A 214 0.63 4.12 21.35
CA GLY A 214 1.55 4.02 20.21
C GLY A 214 0.84 3.84 18.87
N ALA A 215 -0.31 3.18 18.84
CA ALA A 215 -1.23 3.14 17.71
C ALA A 215 -2.24 4.32 17.73
N ARG A 216 -2.17 5.19 18.74
CA ARG A 216 -2.95 6.43 18.90
C ARG A 216 -4.45 6.25 18.71
N THR A 217 -4.99 5.07 19.05
CA THR A 217 -6.34 4.66 18.66
C THR A 217 -7.19 4.32 19.86
N ALA A 218 -8.35 4.97 19.98
CA ALA A 218 -9.45 4.53 20.84
C ALA A 218 -10.42 3.63 20.05
N THR A 219 -10.82 2.50 20.61
CA THR A 219 -11.80 1.58 20.00
C THR A 219 -12.93 1.29 20.98
N PHE A 220 -14.15 1.58 20.55
CA PHE A 220 -15.41 1.29 21.22
C PHE A 220 -16.04 0.02 20.65
N THR A 221 -16.28 -0.94 21.54
CA THR A 221 -16.94 -2.21 21.23
C THR A 221 -18.35 -2.18 21.84
N PRO A 222 -19.42 -2.12 21.03
CA PRO A 222 -20.79 -2.26 21.51
C PRO A 222 -20.99 -3.55 22.32
N THR A 223 -21.70 -3.48 23.45
CA THR A 223 -22.00 -4.65 24.30
C THR A 223 -23.01 -5.58 23.64
N ASN A 224 -23.94 -5.01 22.88
CA ASN A 224 -24.90 -5.72 22.03
C ASN A 224 -24.64 -5.34 20.57
N LEU A 225 -25.13 -6.14 19.64
CA LEU A 225 -25.21 -5.76 18.23
C LEU A 225 -25.94 -4.43 18.08
N LEU A 226 -25.45 -3.60 17.17
CA LEU A 226 -26.16 -2.40 16.74
C LEU A 226 -27.47 -2.79 16.06
N ALA A 227 -28.51 -1.98 16.22
CA ALA A 227 -29.76 -2.18 15.48
C ALA A 227 -29.52 -2.09 13.97
N ASN A 228 -30.17 -2.96 13.19
CA ASN A 228 -30.09 -3.00 11.72
C ASN A 228 -30.72 -1.76 11.07
N ASN A 229 -30.32 -1.43 9.84
CA ASN A 229 -30.85 -0.30 9.04
C ASN A 229 -30.90 1.05 9.80
N THR A 230 -30.05 1.23 10.81
CA THR A 230 -30.13 2.33 11.78
C THR A 230 -28.94 3.26 11.59
N ALA A 231 -29.21 4.57 11.55
CA ALA A 231 -28.17 5.58 11.57
C ALA A 231 -27.65 5.78 13.01
N PHE A 232 -26.34 5.84 13.17
CA PHE A 232 -25.67 6.10 14.44
C PHE A 232 -24.80 7.36 14.35
N THR A 233 -24.84 8.16 15.42
CA THR A 233 -23.97 9.31 15.64
C THR A 233 -22.92 8.94 16.67
N ALA A 234 -21.66 9.01 16.29
CA ALA A 234 -20.52 8.87 17.19
C ALA A 234 -19.95 10.26 17.53
N THR A 235 -19.46 10.41 18.76
CA THR A 235 -18.91 11.67 19.28
C THR A 235 -17.71 11.39 20.16
N ILE A 236 -16.58 12.07 19.90
CA ILE A 236 -15.48 12.25 20.85
C ILE A 236 -15.44 13.73 21.27
N SER A 237 -15.52 13.99 22.57
CA SER A 237 -15.66 15.32 23.16
C SER A 237 -14.33 15.91 23.64
N SER A 238 -14.33 17.21 23.94
CA SER A 238 -13.20 17.92 24.57
C SER A 238 -12.87 17.48 26.00
N ALA A 239 -13.51 16.42 26.53
CA ALA A 239 -13.07 15.75 27.75
C ALA A 239 -11.92 14.73 27.51
N ALA A 240 -11.64 14.34 26.26
CA ALA A 240 -10.43 13.61 25.93
C ALA A 240 -9.24 14.56 25.78
N THR A 241 -8.11 14.22 26.41
CA THR A 241 -6.88 15.02 26.42
C THR A 241 -5.68 14.19 25.97
N ASP A 242 -4.65 14.87 25.46
CA ASP A 242 -3.33 14.31 25.23
C ASP A 242 -2.63 13.91 26.56
N LEU A 243 -1.36 13.49 26.50
CA LEU A 243 -0.51 13.26 27.69
C LEU A 243 0.02 14.55 28.35
N ALA A 244 -0.13 15.73 27.75
CA ALA A 244 0.32 17.02 28.29
C ALA A 244 -0.80 17.79 29.05
N GLY A 245 -2.05 17.36 28.90
CA GLY A 245 -3.26 17.96 29.45
C GLY A 245 -4.09 18.82 28.47
N ASN A 246 -3.71 18.92 27.19
CA ASN A 246 -4.47 19.71 26.21
C ASN A 246 -5.71 18.90 25.74
N PRO A 247 -6.93 19.50 25.76
CA PRO A 247 -8.14 18.86 25.24
C PRO A 247 -8.27 19.02 23.72
N LEU A 248 -9.07 18.15 23.08
CA LEU A 248 -9.59 18.40 21.72
C LEU A 248 -10.22 19.81 21.63
N VAL A 249 -9.82 20.61 20.63
CA VAL A 249 -10.29 22.01 20.43
C VAL A 249 -11.81 22.10 20.35
N ALA A 250 -12.43 21.11 19.71
CA ALA A 250 -13.88 20.95 19.60
C ALA A 250 -14.24 19.47 19.56
N PRO A 251 -15.46 19.08 20.00
CA PRO A 251 -15.96 17.73 19.81
C PRO A 251 -15.98 17.33 18.33
N THR A 252 -15.42 16.16 18.01
CA THR A 252 -15.55 15.57 16.67
C THR A 252 -16.77 14.66 16.66
N VAL A 253 -17.69 14.91 15.72
CA VAL A 253 -18.98 14.23 15.59
C VAL A 253 -19.12 13.73 14.16
N TRP A 254 -19.49 12.47 13.98
CA TRP A 254 -19.71 11.87 12.66
C TRP A 254 -20.86 10.86 12.70
N THR A 255 -21.38 10.52 11.52
CA THR A 255 -22.47 9.55 11.36
C THR A 255 -22.11 8.41 10.44
N PHE A 256 -22.66 7.23 10.73
CA PHE A 256 -22.64 6.05 9.87
C PHE A 256 -23.99 5.32 9.98
N SER A 257 -24.17 4.23 9.23
CA SER A 257 -25.39 3.41 9.26
C SER A 257 -25.08 1.92 9.24
N THR A 258 -26.02 1.09 9.69
CA THR A 258 -25.92 -0.37 9.69
C THR A 258 -26.73 -1.02 8.55
N ALA A 259 -26.29 -2.19 8.10
CA ALA A 259 -27.02 -3.06 7.16
C ALA A 259 -28.07 -3.97 7.87
N GLU A 260 -28.68 -4.89 7.13
CA GLU A 260 -29.66 -5.86 7.66
C GLU A 260 -29.07 -7.11 8.34
N ALA A 261 -27.75 -7.29 8.31
CA ALA A 261 -27.12 -8.55 8.70
C ALA A 261 -26.00 -8.39 9.74
N LEU A 262 -25.86 -9.45 10.55
CA LEU A 262 -24.58 -9.85 11.12
C LEU A 262 -23.60 -10.14 9.99
N ASP A 263 -22.42 -9.55 10.05
CA ASP A 263 -21.33 -9.88 9.14
C ASP A 263 -20.43 -10.94 9.78
N THR A 264 -20.59 -12.16 9.31
CA THR A 264 -19.72 -13.31 9.62
C THR A 264 -19.01 -13.80 8.36
N THR A 265 -18.94 -12.96 7.32
CA THR A 265 -18.12 -13.22 6.14
C THR A 265 -16.65 -13.02 6.54
N VAL A 266 -15.75 -13.84 5.99
CA VAL A 266 -14.31 -13.70 6.28
C VAL A 266 -13.65 -12.98 5.11
N PRO A 267 -12.87 -11.91 5.36
CA PRO A 267 -12.23 -11.16 4.30
C PRO A 267 -11.25 -12.04 3.52
N THR A 268 -11.33 -11.94 2.19
CA THR A 268 -10.46 -12.65 1.24
C THR A 268 -9.72 -11.65 0.35
N VAL A 269 -8.57 -12.05 -0.17
CA VAL A 269 -7.84 -11.26 -1.18
C VAL A 269 -8.34 -11.65 -2.56
N THR A 270 -8.91 -10.70 -3.28
CA THR A 270 -9.51 -10.90 -4.62
C THR A 270 -8.52 -10.62 -5.75
N LEU A 271 -7.53 -9.75 -5.53
CA LEU A 271 -6.47 -9.42 -6.48
C LEU A 271 -5.20 -8.97 -5.76
N VAL A 272 -4.04 -9.26 -6.37
CA VAL A 272 -2.73 -8.70 -5.98
C VAL A 272 -2.02 -8.11 -7.20
N ASN A 273 -1.28 -7.02 -7.00
CA ASN A 273 -0.42 -6.39 -8.01
C ASN A 273 0.90 -5.96 -7.32
N PRO A 274 2.09 -6.49 -7.70
CA PRO A 274 2.33 -7.41 -8.80
C PRO A 274 1.60 -8.74 -8.68
N ALA A 275 1.27 -9.33 -9.84
CA ALA A 275 0.68 -10.67 -9.91
C ALA A 275 1.66 -11.74 -9.39
N GLU A 276 1.12 -12.89 -9.02
CA GLU A 276 1.89 -14.00 -8.46
C GLU A 276 2.88 -14.58 -9.48
N ASP A 277 4.14 -14.75 -9.04
CA ASP A 277 5.32 -15.12 -9.82
C ASP A 277 5.66 -14.21 -11.03
N SER A 278 5.12 -12.99 -11.07
CA SER A 278 5.51 -11.96 -12.05
C SER A 278 7.00 -11.60 -12.00
N LEU A 279 7.57 -11.23 -13.16
CA LEU A 279 9.00 -11.06 -13.39
C LEU A 279 9.33 -9.67 -13.95
N ALA A 280 10.57 -9.21 -13.73
CA ALA A 280 11.07 -7.91 -14.20
C ALA A 280 10.31 -6.68 -13.65
N ILE A 281 9.59 -6.83 -12.53
CA ILE A 281 8.81 -5.76 -11.89
C ILE A 281 9.70 -4.57 -11.52
N CYS A 282 9.28 -3.35 -11.88
CA CYS A 282 10.05 -2.15 -11.59
C CYS A 282 10.37 -1.95 -10.09
N THR A 283 11.56 -1.42 -9.80
CA THR A 283 12.11 -1.34 -8.42
C THR A 283 11.37 -0.38 -7.50
N ASN A 284 10.68 0.63 -8.03
CA ASN A 284 9.86 1.58 -7.28
C ASN A 284 8.35 1.21 -7.25
N LYS A 285 7.99 -0.02 -7.62
CA LYS A 285 6.60 -0.51 -7.64
C LYS A 285 5.97 -0.48 -6.23
N THR A 286 4.77 0.09 -6.14
CA THR A 286 3.88 -0.05 -4.98
C THR A 286 3.11 -1.37 -5.10
N VAL A 287 3.08 -2.15 -4.01
CA VAL A 287 2.47 -3.49 -3.98
C VAL A 287 1.06 -3.38 -3.42
N ASN A 288 0.05 -3.70 -4.23
CA ASN A 288 -1.36 -3.50 -3.93
C ASN A 288 -2.09 -4.83 -3.67
N VAL A 289 -3.07 -4.80 -2.77
CA VAL A 289 -3.94 -5.92 -2.38
C VAL A 289 -5.38 -5.44 -2.41
N THR A 290 -6.25 -6.09 -3.19
CA THR A 290 -7.69 -5.83 -3.19
C THR A 290 -8.40 -6.88 -2.34
N PHE A 291 -9.32 -6.45 -1.48
CA PHE A 291 -10.11 -7.33 -0.61
C PHE A 291 -11.54 -7.54 -1.14
N SER A 292 -12.21 -8.61 -0.69
CA SER A 292 -13.63 -8.87 -0.99
C SER A 292 -14.55 -7.80 -0.40
N GLU A 293 -14.23 -7.26 0.77
CA GLU A 293 -15.05 -6.30 1.52
C GLU A 293 -14.25 -5.14 2.14
N SER A 294 -14.93 -4.33 2.95
CA SER A 294 -14.34 -3.18 3.62
C SER A 294 -13.55 -3.63 4.85
N MET A 295 -12.24 -3.44 4.82
CA MET A 295 -11.32 -3.79 5.90
C MET A 295 -11.36 -2.75 7.02
N ALA A 296 -11.11 -3.17 8.26
CA ALA A 296 -10.75 -2.26 9.34
C ALA A 296 -9.35 -1.70 9.04
N PRO A 297 -9.19 -0.40 8.74
CA PRO A 297 -7.91 0.13 8.23
C PRO A 297 -6.76 -0.04 9.24
N LEU A 298 -7.08 -0.03 10.53
CA LEU A 298 -6.13 -0.19 11.63
C LEU A 298 -5.66 -1.65 11.82
N SER A 299 -6.27 -2.61 11.13
CA SER A 299 -5.74 -3.98 10.98
C SER A 299 -4.76 -4.11 9.82
N LEU A 300 -4.59 -3.05 8.99
CA LEU A 300 -3.74 -3.04 7.80
C LEU A 300 -2.49 -2.19 8.06
N THR A 301 -1.45 -2.81 8.57
CA THR A 301 -0.21 -2.15 9.01
C THR A 301 1.01 -2.88 8.46
N THR A 302 2.21 -2.34 8.67
CA THR A 302 3.47 -3.01 8.30
C THR A 302 3.76 -4.31 9.06
N SER A 303 2.97 -4.66 10.09
CA SER A 303 3.04 -5.97 10.76
C SER A 303 2.05 -7.00 10.23
N THR A 304 1.00 -6.58 9.52
CA THR A 304 -0.02 -7.47 8.94
C THR A 304 0.06 -7.56 7.42
N LEU A 305 0.53 -6.50 6.76
CA LEU A 305 0.89 -6.46 5.35
C LEU A 305 2.41 -6.28 5.25
N THR A 306 3.10 -7.40 5.04
CA THR A 306 4.57 -7.45 4.99
C THR A 306 5.06 -7.63 3.56
N LEU A 307 6.24 -7.08 3.28
CA LEU A 307 6.99 -7.26 2.03
C LEU A 307 8.45 -7.50 2.41
N ALA A 308 9.03 -8.63 2.01
CA ALA A 308 10.40 -9.00 2.37
C ALA A 308 11.13 -9.65 1.18
N PRO A 309 12.48 -9.56 1.08
CA PRO A 309 13.23 -10.38 0.13
C PRO A 309 12.96 -11.86 0.41
N SER A 310 12.67 -12.66 -0.62
CA SER A 310 12.31 -14.09 -0.44
C SER A 310 13.42 -14.93 0.20
N SER A 311 14.66 -14.45 0.18
CA SER A 311 15.82 -15.04 0.87
C SER A 311 15.87 -14.73 2.38
N THR A 312 15.18 -13.69 2.85
CA THR A 312 15.26 -13.17 4.23
C THR A 312 13.90 -12.67 4.74
N LEU A 313 12.91 -13.56 4.78
CA LEU A 313 11.52 -13.20 5.18
C LEU A 313 11.41 -12.54 6.57
N GLY A 314 12.33 -12.85 7.49
CA GLY A 314 12.42 -12.20 8.81
C GLY A 314 13.00 -10.78 8.81
N SER A 315 13.15 -10.16 7.64
CA SER A 315 13.67 -8.78 7.49
C SER A 315 12.85 -8.04 6.43
N PRO A 316 11.64 -7.55 6.80
CA PRO A 316 10.77 -6.84 5.88
C PRO A 316 11.36 -5.48 5.45
N VAL A 317 10.98 -5.06 4.25
CA VAL A 317 11.29 -3.76 3.66
C VAL A 317 10.53 -2.68 4.42
N THR A 318 11.23 -1.61 4.83
CA THR A 318 10.58 -0.42 5.37
C THR A 318 9.65 0.19 4.33
N ALA A 319 8.35 0.23 4.64
CA ALA A 319 7.29 0.68 3.75
C ALA A 319 6.23 1.48 4.51
N VAL A 320 5.42 2.24 3.78
CA VAL A 320 4.17 2.82 4.27
C VAL A 320 3.02 1.95 3.77
N VAL A 321 2.11 1.56 4.66
CA VAL A 321 0.85 0.91 4.30
C VAL A 321 -0.27 1.95 4.33
N THR A 322 -1.07 2.01 3.28
CA THR A 322 -2.31 2.79 3.22
C THR A 322 -3.49 1.91 2.78
N TYR A 323 -4.72 2.35 3.02
CA TYR A 323 -5.93 1.66 2.59
C TYR A 323 -6.96 2.66 2.06
N ASP A 324 -7.53 2.38 0.89
CA ASP A 324 -8.70 3.07 0.35
C ASP A 324 -9.94 2.18 0.55
N ALA A 325 -10.86 2.65 1.38
CA ALA A 325 -12.11 1.95 1.70
C ALA A 325 -13.15 1.98 0.57
N LEU A 326 -13.02 2.86 -0.43
CA LEU A 326 -13.92 2.91 -1.58
C LEU A 326 -13.55 1.86 -2.63
N THR A 327 -12.26 1.73 -2.97
CA THR A 327 -11.77 0.71 -3.90
C THR A 327 -11.45 -0.63 -3.24
N ARG A 328 -11.41 -0.67 -1.89
CA ARG A 328 -10.98 -1.82 -1.06
C ARG A 328 -9.53 -2.24 -1.29
N ILE A 329 -8.67 -1.30 -1.69
CA ILE A 329 -7.26 -1.55 -2.00
C ILE A 329 -6.38 -1.11 -0.83
N ALA A 330 -5.59 -2.03 -0.28
CA ALA A 330 -4.43 -1.71 0.53
C ALA A 330 -3.19 -1.57 -0.36
N SER A 331 -2.34 -0.58 -0.06
CA SER A 331 -1.12 -0.29 -0.82
C SER A 331 0.09 -0.32 0.10
N ILE A 332 1.05 -1.20 -0.17
CA ILE A 332 2.36 -1.26 0.48
C ILE A 332 3.34 -0.49 -0.42
N LYS A 333 3.72 0.73 -0.02
CA LYS A 333 4.69 1.57 -0.74
C LYS A 333 6.06 1.48 -0.06
N PRO A 334 7.08 0.85 -0.69
CA PRO A 334 8.45 0.88 -0.17
C PRO A 334 8.95 2.32 0.06
N SER A 335 9.61 2.56 1.19
CA SER A 335 10.18 3.89 1.52
C SER A 335 11.46 4.19 0.73
N THR A 336 12.06 3.16 0.13
CA THR A 336 13.18 3.21 -0.81
C THR A 336 12.93 2.21 -1.93
N ASN A 337 13.51 2.43 -3.11
CA ASN A 337 13.45 1.45 -4.21
C ASN A 337 13.92 0.06 -3.75
N LEU A 338 13.21 -0.97 -4.21
CA LEU A 338 13.57 -2.38 -4.03
C LEU A 338 14.88 -2.69 -4.76
N THR A 339 15.61 -3.69 -4.27
CA THR A 339 16.83 -4.17 -4.93
C THR A 339 16.48 -4.76 -6.30
N ALA A 340 17.30 -4.47 -7.32
CA ALA A 340 17.12 -4.99 -8.67
C ALA A 340 17.30 -6.53 -8.73
N SER A 341 16.70 -7.18 -9.72
CA SER A 341 16.85 -8.62 -10.00
C SER A 341 16.63 -9.54 -8.79
N THR A 342 15.75 -9.14 -7.86
CA THR A 342 15.59 -9.76 -6.54
C THR A 342 14.17 -10.30 -6.38
N ALA A 343 14.03 -11.52 -5.87
CA ALA A 343 12.73 -12.08 -5.51
C ALA A 343 12.23 -11.47 -4.20
N TYR A 344 10.99 -10.98 -4.21
CA TYR A 344 10.28 -10.48 -3.04
C TYR A 344 9.03 -11.30 -2.79
N THR A 345 8.78 -11.60 -1.51
CA THR A 345 7.56 -12.22 -1.02
C THR A 345 6.75 -11.16 -0.29
N ALA A 346 5.46 -11.08 -0.59
CA ALA A 346 4.50 -10.29 0.15
C ALA A 346 3.51 -11.22 0.87
N THR A 347 3.10 -10.82 2.08
CA THR A 347 2.19 -11.61 2.92
C THR A 347 1.18 -10.72 3.61
N VAL A 348 -0.11 -11.04 3.45
CA VAL A 348 -1.19 -10.57 4.32
C VAL A 348 -1.42 -11.62 5.41
N LEU A 349 -1.20 -11.26 6.67
CA LEU A 349 -1.36 -12.15 7.82
C LEU A 349 -2.83 -12.37 8.19
N SER A 350 -3.12 -13.59 8.65
CA SER A 350 -4.41 -14.07 9.13
C SER A 350 -4.53 -14.10 10.66
N GLY A 351 -5.69 -14.55 11.16
CA GLY A 351 -5.88 -14.84 12.58
C GLY A 351 -6.01 -13.60 13.49
N THR A 352 -5.82 -13.80 14.79
CA THR A 352 -6.21 -12.81 15.83
C THR A 352 -5.44 -11.49 15.77
N GLN A 353 -4.22 -11.49 15.24
CA GLN A 353 -3.38 -10.30 15.04
C GLN A 353 -3.24 -9.90 13.55
N GLY A 354 -3.91 -10.58 12.63
CA GLY A 354 -3.85 -10.34 11.19
C GLY A 354 -4.80 -9.24 10.69
N ALA A 355 -4.93 -9.16 9.37
CA ALA A 355 -5.87 -8.27 8.69
C ALA A 355 -7.33 -8.71 8.91
N LYS A 356 -8.23 -7.74 9.11
CA LYS A 356 -9.64 -7.94 9.49
C LYS A 356 -10.59 -6.98 8.78
N ASP A 357 -11.85 -7.38 8.67
CA ASP A 357 -12.96 -6.53 8.28
C ASP A 357 -13.40 -5.56 9.42
N LEU A 358 -14.43 -4.75 9.16
CA LEU A 358 -15.04 -3.84 10.15
C LEU A 358 -15.77 -4.55 11.30
N ALA A 359 -16.24 -5.78 11.06
CA ALA A 359 -16.91 -6.64 12.03
C ALA A 359 -15.94 -7.37 12.97
N GLY A 360 -14.65 -7.40 12.61
CA GLY A 360 -13.58 -8.06 13.34
C GLY A 360 -13.28 -9.49 12.88
N ASN A 361 -13.90 -10.00 11.81
CA ASN A 361 -13.51 -11.30 11.26
C ASN A 361 -12.14 -11.15 10.56
N ALA A 362 -11.26 -12.13 10.77
CA ALA A 362 -9.92 -12.12 10.20
C ALA A 362 -9.86 -12.88 8.86
N LEU A 363 -8.82 -12.61 8.06
CA LEU A 363 -8.43 -13.50 6.97
C LEU A 363 -8.38 -14.96 7.48
N GLN A 364 -8.91 -15.90 6.70
CA GLN A 364 -8.99 -17.31 7.08
C GLN A 364 -7.61 -18.01 7.09
N ALA A 365 -6.71 -17.58 6.22
CA ALA A 365 -5.33 -18.05 6.09
C ALA A 365 -4.45 -16.95 5.47
N ASP A 366 -3.15 -17.00 5.69
CA ASP A 366 -2.21 -15.99 5.18
C ASP A 366 -2.22 -15.97 3.64
N LYS A 367 -2.49 -14.81 3.01
CA LYS A 367 -2.23 -14.67 1.57
C LYS A 367 -0.76 -14.30 1.36
N VAL A 368 0.04 -15.33 1.11
CA VAL A 368 1.41 -15.21 0.60
C VAL A 368 1.38 -15.16 -0.93
N TRP A 369 2.24 -14.35 -1.55
CA TRP A 369 2.60 -14.44 -2.97
C TRP A 369 4.01 -13.88 -3.19
N ARG A 370 4.55 -14.10 -4.39
CA ARG A 370 5.92 -13.72 -4.76
C ARG A 370 5.95 -12.97 -6.08
N PHE A 371 6.94 -12.09 -6.26
CA PHE A 371 7.31 -11.49 -7.55
C PHE A 371 8.83 -11.28 -7.62
N THR A 372 9.36 -10.97 -8.80
CA THR A 372 10.81 -10.72 -9.00
C THR A 372 11.02 -9.36 -9.67
N THR A 373 11.86 -8.52 -9.08
CA THR A 373 12.16 -7.19 -9.62
C THR A 373 13.02 -7.25 -10.89
N GLY A 374 12.90 -6.24 -11.73
CA GLY A 374 13.76 -5.98 -12.89
C GLY A 374 14.96 -5.11 -12.54
N VAL A 375 15.48 -4.40 -13.54
CA VAL A 375 16.72 -3.61 -13.45
C VAL A 375 16.52 -2.11 -13.27
N GLY A 376 15.27 -1.61 -13.29
CA GLY A 376 14.97 -0.18 -13.30
C GLY A 376 13.60 0.20 -12.76
N GLU A 377 13.28 1.49 -12.81
CA GLU A 377 12.04 2.09 -12.31
C GLU A 377 10.88 1.99 -13.31
N CYS A 378 9.65 2.12 -12.79
CA CYS A 378 8.43 2.03 -13.60
C CYS A 378 8.38 3.19 -14.59
N GLN A 379 8.17 2.87 -15.88
CA GLN A 379 8.08 3.90 -16.91
C GLN A 379 6.78 4.70 -16.76
N SER A 380 6.89 6.03 -16.75
CA SER A 380 5.73 6.91 -16.95
C SER A 380 5.32 6.91 -18.43
N PRO A 381 4.02 7.06 -18.77
CA PRO A 381 3.59 7.20 -20.16
C PRO A 381 4.30 8.36 -20.87
N VAL A 382 4.52 8.25 -22.18
CA VAL A 382 5.02 9.39 -22.97
C VAL A 382 3.84 10.33 -23.21
N ALA A 383 3.92 11.55 -22.68
CA ALA A 383 2.87 12.55 -22.87
C ALA A 383 2.86 13.04 -24.33
N LEU A 384 1.82 12.69 -25.09
CA LEU A 384 1.65 13.08 -26.50
C LEU A 384 0.97 14.44 -26.69
N GLY A 385 0.50 15.09 -25.60
CA GLY A 385 -0.20 16.38 -25.67
C GLY A 385 -1.36 16.39 -26.69
N SER A 386 -1.44 17.45 -27.48
CA SER A 386 -2.40 17.61 -28.58
C SER A 386 -2.15 16.68 -29.78
N ALA A 387 -0.96 16.08 -29.90
CA ALA A 387 -0.70 15.02 -30.89
C ALA A 387 -1.46 13.72 -30.61
N SER A 388 -2.01 13.54 -29.40
CA SER A 388 -2.77 12.34 -29.00
C SER A 388 -4.03 12.09 -29.84
N ASN A 389 -4.58 13.10 -30.51
CA ASN A 389 -5.75 12.97 -31.39
C ASN A 389 -5.41 12.45 -32.79
N PHE A 390 -4.14 12.52 -33.19
CA PHE A 390 -3.71 12.22 -34.57
C PHE A 390 -3.39 10.74 -34.77
N ALA A 391 -3.99 10.15 -35.80
CA ALA A 391 -3.57 8.90 -36.41
C ALA A 391 -2.28 9.08 -37.21
N ILE A 392 -2.14 10.20 -37.93
CA ILE A 392 -0.95 10.57 -38.72
C ILE A 392 -0.58 12.03 -38.44
N LEU A 393 0.68 12.29 -38.09
CA LEU A 393 1.24 13.65 -38.03
C LEU A 393 2.62 13.69 -38.69
N ALA A 394 2.67 14.17 -39.93
CA ALA A 394 3.86 14.23 -40.77
C ALA A 394 4.53 15.62 -40.78
N SER A 395 5.78 15.73 -41.24
CA SER A 395 6.46 17.02 -41.42
C SER A 395 6.46 17.52 -42.86
N ALA A 396 6.77 16.62 -43.82
CA ALA A 396 7.07 17.00 -45.20
C ALA A 396 6.02 16.54 -46.23
N ALA A 397 5.51 15.31 -46.10
CA ALA A 397 4.49 14.77 -46.99
C ALA A 397 3.68 13.65 -46.32
N ILE A 398 2.46 13.43 -46.81
CA ILE A 398 1.65 12.24 -46.53
C ILE A 398 1.24 11.62 -47.88
N THR A 399 1.50 10.33 -48.05
CA THR A 399 1.22 9.60 -49.30
C THR A 399 0.36 8.39 -49.01
N ASN A 400 -0.85 8.34 -49.60
CA ASN A 400 -1.84 7.29 -49.41
C ASN A 400 -2.17 6.57 -50.72
N ILE A 401 -1.60 5.38 -50.97
CA ILE A 401 -1.72 4.70 -52.27
C ILE A 401 -1.73 3.17 -52.10
N PRO A 402 -2.82 2.44 -52.41
CA PRO A 402 -4.18 2.90 -52.72
C PRO A 402 -4.98 3.19 -51.42
N THR A 403 -6.31 3.24 -51.54
CA THR A 403 -7.28 3.47 -50.45
C THR A 403 -6.98 2.69 -49.17
N SER A 404 -7.01 3.42 -48.05
CA SER A 404 -6.68 2.96 -46.71
C SER A 404 -7.86 3.15 -45.74
N SER A 405 -7.67 2.79 -44.47
CA SER A 405 -8.66 2.97 -43.40
C SER A 405 -8.01 3.60 -42.17
N ILE A 406 -8.33 4.87 -41.90
CA ILE A 406 -7.73 5.66 -40.83
C ILE A 406 -8.82 6.13 -39.87
N THR A 407 -8.66 5.86 -38.57
CA THR A 407 -9.53 6.34 -37.50
C THR A 407 -8.73 7.21 -36.55
N GLY A 408 -9.07 8.50 -36.47
CA GLY A 408 -8.28 9.56 -35.84
C GLY A 408 -7.87 10.65 -36.84
N ASP A 409 -7.32 11.76 -36.35
CA ASP A 409 -7.02 12.93 -37.18
C ASP A 409 -5.72 12.77 -38.01
N VAL A 410 -5.65 13.46 -39.14
CA VAL A 410 -4.50 13.44 -40.08
C VAL A 410 -3.96 14.86 -40.24
N GLY A 411 -2.66 15.07 -40.10
CA GLY A 411 -2.07 16.41 -40.16
C GLY A 411 -0.68 16.48 -40.79
N LEU A 412 -0.43 17.53 -41.57
CA LEU A 412 0.89 17.87 -42.13
C LEU A 412 1.31 19.28 -41.72
N THR A 413 2.52 19.43 -41.17
CA THR A 413 3.12 20.74 -40.84
C THR A 413 4.63 20.59 -40.59
N PRO A 414 5.49 21.53 -41.06
CA PRO A 414 5.16 22.84 -41.63
C PRO A 414 4.93 22.85 -43.15
N ASP A 415 5.14 21.75 -43.86
CA ASP A 415 5.02 21.74 -45.32
C ASP A 415 3.56 21.92 -45.81
N THR A 416 3.47 22.44 -47.03
CA THR A 416 2.24 22.86 -47.71
C THR A 416 1.23 21.72 -47.91
N GLY A 417 -0.06 22.05 -47.89
CA GLY A 417 -1.16 21.08 -47.99
C GLY A 417 -1.10 20.19 -49.24
N ALA A 418 -0.54 20.68 -50.34
CA ALA A 418 -0.36 19.95 -51.60
C ALA A 418 0.49 18.67 -51.46
N ASN A 419 1.32 18.58 -50.41
CA ASN A 419 2.09 17.37 -50.10
C ASN A 419 1.26 16.29 -49.35
N ILE A 420 -0.03 16.53 -49.09
CA ILE A 420 -1.00 15.51 -48.66
C ILE A 420 -1.65 14.89 -49.90
N THR A 421 -1.16 13.72 -50.32
CA THR A 421 -1.51 13.08 -51.59
C THR A 421 -2.24 11.76 -51.39
N GLY A 422 -3.10 11.40 -52.36
CA GLY A 422 -3.80 10.10 -52.37
C GLY A 422 -5.10 10.03 -51.56
N PHE A 423 -5.50 11.11 -50.89
CA PHE A 423 -6.81 11.25 -50.22
C PHE A 423 -7.87 11.94 -51.11
N SER A 424 -7.65 12.01 -52.42
CA SER A 424 -8.30 12.99 -53.30
C SER A 424 -9.63 12.55 -53.94
N ALA A 425 -10.19 11.39 -53.57
CA ALA A 425 -11.46 10.91 -54.10
C ALA A 425 -12.28 10.11 -53.08
N PRO A 426 -13.57 10.44 -52.84
CA PRO A 426 -14.26 11.69 -53.14
C PRO A 426 -13.80 12.87 -52.25
N LEU A 427 -14.34 14.07 -52.52
CA LEU A 427 -14.07 15.34 -51.82
C LEU A 427 -14.24 15.33 -50.29
N THR A 428 -14.81 14.26 -49.72
CA THR A 428 -15.08 14.10 -48.28
C THR A 428 -14.04 13.26 -47.54
N CYS A 429 -13.00 12.75 -48.23
CA CYS A 429 -11.94 11.91 -47.65
C CYS A 429 -12.46 10.78 -46.75
N PRO A 430 -13.37 9.90 -47.23
CA PRO A 430 -14.08 8.90 -46.42
C PRO A 430 -13.17 7.80 -45.83
N GLU A 431 -11.91 7.76 -46.26
CA GLU A 431 -10.85 6.93 -45.70
C GLU A 431 -10.41 7.40 -44.30
N VAL A 432 -10.77 8.62 -43.89
CA VAL A 432 -10.43 9.22 -42.60
C VAL A 432 -11.69 9.39 -41.75
N VAL A 433 -11.88 8.50 -40.78
CA VAL A 433 -12.84 8.61 -39.68
C VAL A 433 -12.23 9.55 -38.62
N GLY A 434 -12.24 10.84 -38.94
CA GLY A 434 -11.59 11.92 -38.19
C GLY A 434 -11.66 13.22 -38.98
N ARG A 435 -10.65 14.09 -38.83
CA ARG A 435 -10.44 15.29 -39.65
C ARG A 435 -9.05 15.28 -40.27
N LEU A 436 -8.97 15.79 -41.49
CA LEU A 436 -7.70 16.04 -42.19
C LEU A 436 -7.37 17.54 -42.10
N TYR A 437 -6.16 17.87 -41.67
CA TYR A 437 -5.69 19.22 -41.44
C TYR A 437 -4.44 19.55 -42.27
N ALA A 438 -4.37 20.79 -42.75
CA ALA A 438 -3.22 21.34 -43.46
C ALA A 438 -2.88 22.76 -42.96
N VAL A 439 -1.65 23.23 -43.25
CA VAL A 439 -1.23 24.60 -42.97
C VAL A 439 -1.84 25.64 -43.93
N ASP A 440 -2.32 25.20 -45.08
CA ASP A 440 -2.87 26.03 -46.15
C ASP A 440 -3.94 25.28 -46.98
N SER A 441 -4.59 25.98 -47.91
CA SER A 441 -5.68 25.44 -48.74
C SER A 441 -5.20 24.81 -50.07
N SER A 442 -3.95 24.37 -50.18
CA SER A 442 -3.42 23.76 -51.42
C SER A 442 -3.58 22.22 -51.50
N GLY A 443 -3.99 21.59 -50.39
CA GLY A 443 -4.16 20.14 -50.28
C GLY A 443 -5.50 19.61 -50.78
N SER A 444 -5.84 18.40 -50.33
CA SER A 444 -7.16 17.79 -50.62
C SER A 444 -8.31 18.69 -50.17
N ALA A 445 -9.40 18.73 -50.93
CA ALA A 445 -10.55 19.62 -50.69
C ALA A 445 -11.30 19.34 -49.37
N CYS A 446 -11.02 18.21 -48.70
CA CYS A 446 -11.51 17.89 -47.36
C CYS A 446 -10.68 18.52 -46.23
N ALA A 447 -9.52 19.11 -46.54
CA ALA A 447 -8.58 19.63 -45.55
C ALA A 447 -9.12 20.87 -44.84
N LEU A 448 -9.04 20.87 -43.51
CA LEU A 448 -9.25 22.05 -42.69
C LEU A 448 -7.93 22.80 -42.52
N VAL A 449 -7.95 24.11 -42.73
CA VAL A 449 -6.76 24.96 -42.56
C VAL A 449 -6.65 25.38 -41.09
N ASP A 450 -5.75 24.74 -40.34
CA ASP A 450 -5.45 25.10 -38.95
C ASP A 450 -3.96 24.88 -38.63
N ALA A 451 -3.13 25.81 -39.11
CA ALA A 451 -1.70 25.82 -38.85
C ALA A 451 -1.34 25.96 -37.35
N VAL A 452 -2.25 26.47 -36.50
CA VAL A 452 -1.99 26.69 -35.06
C VAL A 452 -2.15 25.38 -34.29
N LEU A 453 -3.28 24.68 -34.48
CA LEU A 453 -3.51 23.34 -33.94
C LEU A 453 -2.42 22.36 -34.39
N LEU A 454 -2.04 22.41 -35.67
CA LEU A 454 -0.95 21.62 -36.23
C LEU A 454 0.40 21.94 -35.58
N SER A 455 0.77 23.23 -35.45
CA SER A 455 2.05 23.65 -34.83
C SER A 455 2.16 23.19 -33.36
N ASN A 456 1.06 23.29 -32.60
CA ASN A 456 0.99 22.79 -31.23
C ASN A 456 1.16 21.27 -31.19
N ALA A 457 0.42 20.53 -32.02
CA ALA A 457 0.53 19.07 -32.10
C ALA A 457 1.93 18.61 -32.50
N LYS A 458 2.60 19.32 -33.42
CA LYS A 458 3.98 19.00 -33.82
C LYS A 458 5.00 19.28 -32.71
N THR A 459 4.77 20.35 -31.94
CA THR A 459 5.58 20.67 -30.74
C THR A 459 5.44 19.60 -29.68
N ASP A 460 4.21 19.15 -29.39
CA ASP A 460 3.94 18.07 -28.43
C ASP A 460 4.50 16.72 -28.90
N ALA A 461 4.41 16.40 -30.20
CA ALA A 461 5.00 15.18 -30.76
C ALA A 461 6.54 15.18 -30.68
N LEU A 462 7.18 16.34 -30.88
CA LEU A 462 8.62 16.49 -30.69
C LEU A 462 9.01 16.33 -29.22
N ALA A 463 8.25 16.93 -28.30
CA ALA A 463 8.43 16.74 -26.86
C ALA A 463 8.28 15.26 -26.46
N ALA A 464 7.32 14.54 -27.04
CA ALA A 464 7.14 13.10 -26.85
C ALA A 464 8.35 12.28 -27.33
N PHE A 465 8.89 12.56 -28.51
CA PHE A 465 10.10 11.88 -29.02
C PHE A 465 11.32 12.15 -28.14
N VAL A 466 11.55 13.40 -27.74
CA VAL A 466 12.64 13.77 -26.81
C VAL A 466 12.45 13.11 -25.45
N ASN A 467 11.21 12.98 -24.97
CA ASN A 467 10.89 12.29 -23.72
C ASN A 467 11.12 10.76 -23.81
N ALA A 468 10.79 10.11 -24.93
CA ALA A 468 11.02 8.68 -25.14
C ALA A 468 12.52 8.33 -25.27
N THR A 469 13.30 9.20 -25.91
CA THR A 469 14.76 9.07 -26.07
C THR A 469 15.56 9.56 -24.86
N GLY A 470 14.95 10.31 -23.94
CA GLY A 470 15.62 10.95 -22.82
C GLY A 470 16.27 9.99 -21.82
N ALA A 471 17.43 10.40 -21.28
CA ALA A 471 18.13 9.69 -20.20
C ALA A 471 17.37 9.68 -18.86
N ALA A 472 16.42 10.63 -18.67
CA ALA A 472 15.55 10.69 -17.50
C ALA A 472 14.60 9.48 -17.35
N ARG A 473 14.50 8.61 -18.37
CA ARG A 473 13.79 7.33 -18.30
C ARG A 473 14.58 6.20 -17.63
N GLY A 474 15.83 6.45 -17.25
CA GLY A 474 16.71 5.48 -16.59
C GLY A 474 17.47 4.58 -17.57
N THR A 475 18.10 3.54 -17.03
CA THR A 475 18.89 2.58 -17.80
C THR A 475 17.98 1.62 -18.58
N PRO A 476 18.14 1.50 -19.92
CA PRO A 476 17.34 0.57 -20.71
C PRO A 476 17.80 -0.89 -20.57
N THR A 477 16.87 -1.81 -20.82
CA THR A 477 17.20 -3.22 -21.10
C THR A 477 17.72 -3.33 -22.53
N PRO A 478 18.92 -3.91 -22.78
CA PRO A 478 19.50 -3.94 -24.12
C PRO A 478 18.81 -4.96 -25.04
N ILE A 479 18.49 -4.55 -26.26
CA ILE A 479 18.02 -5.39 -27.36
C ILE A 479 19.22 -5.68 -28.28
N SER A 480 19.68 -6.93 -28.24
CA SER A 480 20.84 -7.44 -29.01
C SER A 480 20.47 -8.48 -30.09
N THR A 481 19.19 -8.76 -30.28
CA THR A 481 18.66 -9.80 -31.18
C THR A 481 17.37 -9.32 -31.87
N ASN A 482 16.89 -10.09 -32.85
CA ASN A 482 15.56 -9.93 -33.45
C ASN A 482 14.47 -10.11 -32.38
N LEU A 483 13.32 -9.45 -32.55
CA LEU A 483 12.20 -9.50 -31.59
C LEU A 483 11.31 -10.75 -31.69
N GLU A 484 11.53 -11.62 -32.68
CA GLU A 484 10.76 -12.84 -32.91
C GLU A 484 10.81 -13.81 -31.71
N GLY A 485 9.63 -14.20 -31.22
CA GLY A 485 9.47 -15.13 -30.10
C GLY A 485 9.74 -14.52 -28.73
N LEU A 486 10.10 -13.24 -28.65
CA LEU A 486 10.35 -12.57 -27.37
C LEU A 486 9.04 -12.20 -26.67
N THR A 487 9.10 -12.17 -25.33
CA THR A 487 8.09 -11.50 -24.49
C THR A 487 8.78 -10.39 -23.72
N PHE A 488 8.30 -9.16 -23.87
CA PHE A 488 8.72 -8.01 -23.07
C PHE A 488 7.69 -7.75 -21.96
N TYR A 489 8.21 -7.31 -20.81
CA TYR A 489 7.44 -6.89 -19.64
C TYR A 489 7.49 -5.35 -19.53
N PRO A 490 6.72 -4.71 -18.62
CA PRO A 490 6.61 -3.26 -18.61
C PRO A 490 7.95 -2.58 -18.26
N GLY A 491 8.47 -1.72 -19.12
CA GLY A 491 9.82 -1.20 -18.97
C GLY A 491 10.37 -0.40 -20.16
N LEU A 492 11.65 -0.05 -20.06
CA LEU A 492 12.43 0.63 -21.08
C LEU A 492 13.38 -0.36 -21.77
N TYR A 493 13.38 -0.36 -23.09
CA TYR A 493 14.23 -1.22 -23.93
C TYR A 493 14.94 -0.39 -25.01
N GLU A 494 16.21 -0.71 -25.31
CA GLU A 494 17.03 0.02 -26.28
C GLU A 494 17.89 -0.89 -27.15
N SER A 495 17.95 -0.62 -28.46
CA SER A 495 19.05 -1.08 -29.32
C SER A 495 19.87 0.10 -29.84
N LEU A 496 21.19 -0.07 -29.87
CA LEU A 496 22.13 0.87 -30.50
C LEU A 496 22.24 0.67 -32.02
N THR A 497 21.54 -0.32 -32.58
CA THR A 497 21.45 -0.64 -34.01
C THR A 497 19.98 -0.68 -34.45
N SER A 498 19.69 -1.20 -35.64
CA SER A 498 18.32 -1.48 -36.06
C SER A 498 17.65 -2.50 -35.12
N ILE A 499 16.35 -2.35 -34.95
CA ILE A 499 15.47 -3.36 -34.35
C ILE A 499 14.66 -3.97 -35.47
N ASP A 500 14.75 -5.29 -35.62
CA ASP A 500 14.00 -6.04 -36.62
C ASP A 500 13.09 -7.09 -35.94
N LEU A 501 11.88 -7.26 -36.47
CA LEU A 501 10.97 -8.37 -36.15
C LEU A 501 10.75 -9.19 -37.44
N SER A 502 11.11 -10.47 -37.41
CA SER A 502 11.14 -11.38 -38.58
C SER A 502 9.83 -11.46 -39.36
N VAL A 503 9.91 -11.90 -40.62
CA VAL A 503 8.73 -12.23 -41.45
C VAL A 503 7.87 -13.29 -40.76
N GLY A 504 6.62 -12.95 -40.43
CA GLY A 504 5.72 -13.82 -39.65
C GLY A 504 6.07 -13.96 -38.16
N GLY A 505 7.14 -13.31 -37.69
CA GLY A 505 7.57 -13.35 -36.30
C GLY A 505 6.61 -12.60 -35.37
N VAL A 506 6.48 -13.10 -34.14
CA VAL A 506 5.58 -12.53 -33.12
C VAL A 506 6.39 -12.01 -31.93
N LEU A 507 6.10 -10.79 -31.50
CA LEU A 507 6.52 -10.22 -30.22
C LEU A 507 5.31 -10.12 -29.29
N THR A 508 5.47 -10.53 -28.03
CA THR A 508 4.46 -10.33 -26.98
C THR A 508 4.86 -9.18 -26.06
N LEU A 509 3.94 -8.24 -25.80
CA LEU A 509 4.06 -7.23 -24.76
C LEU A 509 3.11 -7.60 -23.63
N ASP A 510 3.65 -8.14 -22.54
CA ASP A 510 2.87 -8.68 -21.43
C ASP A 510 2.86 -7.74 -20.23
N ALA A 511 1.67 -7.29 -19.83
CA ALA A 511 1.49 -6.37 -18.71
C ALA A 511 1.39 -7.05 -17.33
N GLN A 512 1.39 -8.38 -17.26
CA GLN A 512 1.39 -9.16 -16.00
C GLN A 512 0.27 -8.77 -15.01
N GLY A 513 -0.88 -8.33 -15.51
CA GLY A 513 -2.05 -7.90 -14.71
C GLY A 513 -2.15 -6.40 -14.44
N ASP A 514 -1.22 -5.57 -14.93
CA ASP A 514 -1.29 -4.11 -14.76
C ASP A 514 -1.87 -3.38 -16.00
N PRO A 515 -3.14 -2.93 -15.98
CA PRO A 515 -3.74 -2.22 -17.11
C PRO A 515 -3.12 -0.83 -17.38
N ASN A 516 -2.20 -0.36 -16.54
CA ASN A 516 -1.43 0.87 -16.69
C ASN A 516 0.05 0.61 -17.03
N ALA A 517 0.42 -0.63 -17.36
CA ALA A 517 1.76 -1.00 -17.81
C ALA A 517 2.22 -0.18 -19.03
N VAL A 518 3.41 0.41 -18.93
CA VAL A 518 4.04 1.22 -19.98
C VAL A 518 5.24 0.49 -20.59
N PHE A 519 5.33 0.54 -21.92
CA PHE A 519 6.42 -0.03 -22.71
C PHE A 519 7.05 1.09 -23.53
N VAL A 520 8.35 1.34 -23.36
CA VAL A 520 9.12 2.27 -24.19
C VAL A 520 10.25 1.51 -24.86
N ILE A 521 10.17 1.36 -26.19
CA ILE A 521 11.11 0.56 -26.98
C ILE A 521 11.77 1.48 -28.00
N ARG A 522 13.10 1.62 -27.97
CA ARG A 522 13.82 2.57 -28.82
C ARG A 522 15.01 1.99 -29.58
N SER A 523 15.17 2.44 -30.82
CA SER A 523 16.33 2.16 -31.68
C SER A 523 17.10 3.45 -31.92
N ALA A 524 18.43 3.40 -31.87
CA ALA A 524 19.30 4.48 -32.33
C ALA A 524 19.23 4.71 -33.86
N THR A 525 18.65 3.78 -34.63
CA THR A 525 18.44 3.89 -36.08
C THR A 525 16.99 3.49 -36.45
N THR A 526 16.78 2.37 -37.14
CA THR A 526 15.46 1.95 -37.66
C THR A 526 14.74 0.94 -36.79
N ILE A 527 13.42 0.89 -36.89
CA ILE A 527 12.59 -0.22 -36.41
C ILE A 527 11.84 -0.80 -37.61
N ASN A 528 12.04 -2.09 -37.92
CA ASN A 528 11.40 -2.77 -39.04
C ASN A 528 10.57 -3.97 -38.53
N ALA A 529 9.25 -3.87 -38.63
CA ALA A 529 8.36 -5.01 -38.53
C ALA A 529 8.20 -5.61 -39.94
N LEU A 530 8.76 -6.78 -40.23
CA LEU A 530 8.73 -7.34 -41.58
C LEU A 530 7.34 -7.90 -41.94
N SER A 531 7.15 -8.36 -43.18
CA SER A 531 5.82 -8.80 -43.65
C SER A 531 5.21 -9.90 -42.77
N THR A 532 3.88 -9.84 -42.60
CA THR A 532 3.07 -10.72 -41.73
C THR A 532 3.50 -10.82 -40.25
N SER A 533 4.46 -10.01 -39.78
CA SER A 533 4.90 -9.98 -38.38
C SER A 533 3.85 -9.33 -37.46
N GLN A 534 3.88 -9.66 -36.16
CA GLN A 534 2.83 -9.21 -35.22
C GLN A 534 3.37 -8.80 -33.86
N VAL A 535 2.86 -7.68 -33.33
CA VAL A 535 2.95 -7.32 -31.91
C VAL A 535 1.63 -7.65 -31.24
N VAL A 536 1.69 -8.54 -30.24
CA VAL A 536 0.54 -9.02 -29.46
C VAL A 536 0.58 -8.39 -28.06
N LEU A 537 -0.58 -7.99 -27.55
CA LEU A 537 -0.74 -7.47 -26.19
C LEU A 537 -1.33 -8.55 -25.28
N SER A 538 -0.74 -8.77 -24.10
CA SER A 538 -1.23 -9.71 -23.09
C SER A 538 -1.21 -9.13 -21.68
N GLY A 539 -1.79 -9.85 -20.72
CA GLY A 539 -1.77 -9.47 -19.30
C GLY A 539 -2.48 -8.15 -18.98
N GLY A 540 -3.32 -7.63 -19.88
CA GLY A 540 -3.97 -6.31 -19.74
C GLY A 540 -3.23 -5.15 -20.43
N ALA A 541 -2.17 -5.41 -21.19
CA ALA A 541 -1.46 -4.37 -21.95
C ALA A 541 -2.38 -3.65 -22.95
N LYS A 542 -2.19 -2.34 -23.10
CA LYS A 542 -3.00 -1.47 -23.97
C LYS A 542 -2.12 -0.69 -24.94
N ALA A 543 -2.53 -0.59 -26.20
CA ALA A 543 -1.73 0.09 -27.22
C ALA A 543 -1.42 1.57 -26.91
N HIS A 544 -2.28 2.27 -26.16
CA HIS A 544 -2.02 3.66 -25.78
C HIS A 544 -0.80 3.84 -24.84
N ASN A 545 -0.36 2.78 -24.14
CA ASN A 545 0.80 2.80 -23.24
C ASN A 545 2.08 2.21 -23.88
N VAL A 546 2.04 1.86 -25.17
CA VAL A 546 3.18 1.34 -25.93
C VAL A 546 3.75 2.44 -26.81
N PHE A 547 5.05 2.71 -26.68
CA PHE A 547 5.76 3.78 -27.38
C PHE A 547 7.01 3.24 -28.08
N TRP A 548 7.10 3.47 -29.39
CA TRP A 548 8.22 3.04 -30.23
C TRP A 548 8.97 4.26 -30.73
N SER A 549 10.29 4.33 -30.50
CA SER A 549 11.11 5.49 -30.90
C SER A 549 12.27 5.09 -31.81
N ALA A 550 12.38 5.71 -32.99
CA ALA A 550 13.44 5.41 -33.96
C ALA A 550 14.31 6.64 -34.25
N GLY A 551 15.63 6.49 -34.06
CA GLY A 551 16.64 7.50 -34.40
C GLY A 551 16.71 7.84 -35.88
N SER A 552 16.11 7.03 -36.76
CA SER A 552 15.77 7.38 -38.15
C SER A 552 14.30 7.05 -38.48
N ALA A 553 14.02 5.86 -39.02
CA ALA A 553 12.74 5.52 -39.64
C ALA A 553 12.06 4.27 -39.05
N ILE A 554 10.74 4.17 -39.20
CA ILE A 554 9.94 3.01 -38.81
C ILE A 554 9.25 2.42 -40.04
N THR A 555 9.46 1.12 -40.29
CA THR A 555 8.86 0.40 -41.43
C THR A 555 7.95 -0.71 -40.93
N LEU A 556 6.68 -0.69 -41.33
CA LEU A 556 5.74 -1.79 -41.17
C LEU A 556 5.53 -2.47 -42.53
N GLY A 557 5.97 -3.73 -42.61
CA GLY A 557 5.93 -4.55 -43.81
C GLY A 557 4.53 -5.04 -44.17
N ALA A 558 4.34 -5.52 -45.40
CA ALA A 558 3.03 -5.91 -45.90
C ALA A 558 2.30 -6.92 -44.98
N ASN A 559 1.04 -6.62 -44.64
CA ASN A 559 0.21 -7.39 -43.71
C ASN A 559 0.78 -7.59 -42.28
N SER A 560 1.72 -6.75 -41.83
CA SER A 560 2.17 -6.73 -40.43
C SER A 560 1.13 -6.10 -39.50
N VAL A 561 1.15 -6.46 -38.21
CA VAL A 561 0.23 -5.94 -37.18
C VAL A 561 1.04 -5.32 -36.05
N MET A 562 0.91 -4.01 -35.87
CA MET A 562 1.67 -3.20 -34.92
C MET A 562 0.76 -2.58 -33.86
N LYS A 563 1.29 -2.44 -32.64
CA LYS A 563 0.59 -1.87 -31.47
C LYS A 563 1.45 -0.79 -30.84
N GLY A 564 0.93 0.42 -30.68
CA GLY A 564 1.62 1.53 -30.00
C GLY A 564 1.80 2.78 -30.85
N SER A 565 2.19 3.87 -30.18
CA SER A 565 2.49 5.15 -30.86
C SER A 565 3.92 5.13 -31.40
N LEU A 566 4.06 5.37 -32.70
CA LEU A 566 5.32 5.35 -33.45
C LEU A 566 5.91 6.77 -33.52
N LEU A 567 7.13 6.94 -33.04
CA LEU A 567 7.87 8.20 -32.92
C LEU A 567 9.18 8.11 -33.73
N ALA A 568 9.16 8.50 -35.00
CA ALA A 568 10.34 8.42 -35.88
C ALA A 568 11.01 9.79 -36.07
N SER A 569 12.34 9.84 -36.20
CA SER A 569 13.06 11.10 -36.47
C SER A 569 13.00 11.56 -37.93
N THR A 570 12.66 10.66 -38.87
CA THR A 570 12.49 10.96 -40.30
C THR A 570 11.19 10.38 -40.88
N ALA A 571 11.15 9.09 -41.23
CA ALA A 571 10.08 8.51 -42.01
C ALA A 571 9.29 7.42 -41.27
N ILE A 572 8.00 7.29 -41.59
CA ILE A 572 7.17 6.15 -41.19
C ILE A 572 6.49 5.57 -42.44
N THR A 573 6.71 4.30 -42.72
CA THR A 573 6.17 3.62 -43.91
C THR A 573 5.34 2.41 -43.50
N LEU A 574 4.08 2.38 -43.92
CA LEU A 574 3.17 1.24 -43.77
C LEU A 574 2.89 0.67 -45.16
N GLN A 575 3.35 -0.55 -45.43
CA GLN A 575 3.16 -1.25 -46.70
C GLN A 575 1.77 -1.91 -46.81
N THR A 576 1.41 -2.37 -48.01
CA THR A 576 0.11 -2.99 -48.35
C THR A 576 -0.48 -3.86 -47.24
N GLY A 577 -1.62 -3.44 -46.69
CA GLY A 577 -2.38 -4.18 -45.68
C GLY A 577 -1.78 -4.19 -44.27
N ALA A 578 -0.72 -3.42 -44.00
CA ALA A 578 -0.18 -3.26 -42.64
C ALA A 578 -1.21 -2.57 -41.72
N GLN A 579 -1.28 -3.02 -40.47
CA GLN A 579 -2.25 -2.58 -39.47
C GLN A 579 -1.55 -1.99 -38.26
N LEU A 580 -2.00 -0.81 -37.81
CA LEU A 580 -1.46 -0.10 -36.66
C LEU A 580 -2.61 0.29 -35.71
N GLU A 581 -2.70 -0.37 -34.55
CA GLU A 581 -3.47 0.17 -33.42
C GLU A 581 -2.53 1.10 -32.66
N GLY A 582 -2.59 2.39 -32.97
CA GLY A 582 -1.51 3.31 -32.64
C GLY A 582 -1.60 4.65 -33.34
N ARG A 583 -0.43 5.27 -33.55
CA ARG A 583 -0.27 6.60 -34.17
C ARG A 583 1.03 6.63 -34.96
N ALA A 584 1.05 7.27 -36.12
CA ALA A 584 2.25 7.51 -36.91
C ALA A 584 2.68 8.99 -36.78
N LEU A 585 3.61 9.28 -35.89
CA LEU A 585 4.04 10.64 -35.55
C LEU A 585 5.53 10.82 -35.85
N ASN A 586 5.88 11.41 -36.99
CA ASN A 586 7.29 11.68 -37.31
C ASN A 586 7.73 13.06 -36.81
N GLN A 587 9.04 13.23 -36.67
CA GLN A 587 9.71 14.46 -36.27
C GLN A 587 10.66 14.94 -37.37
N GLY A 588 11.39 16.03 -37.11
CA GLY A 588 12.41 16.55 -38.03
C GLY A 588 11.86 17.42 -39.17
N ALA A 589 12.68 18.37 -39.62
CA ALA A 589 12.33 19.39 -40.61
C ALA A 589 12.96 19.15 -42.00
N ALA A 590 13.46 17.94 -42.28
CA ALA A 590 14.11 17.58 -43.54
C ALA A 590 13.53 16.27 -44.09
N ALA A 591 12.71 16.37 -45.14
CA ALA A 591 12.16 15.25 -45.92
C ALA A 591 11.50 14.11 -45.08
N ALA A 592 10.85 14.48 -43.97
CA ALA A 592 10.17 13.55 -43.08
C ALA A 592 8.73 13.27 -43.57
N ALA A 593 8.59 12.28 -44.45
CA ALA A 593 7.30 11.83 -45.01
C ALA A 593 6.68 10.66 -44.22
N ILE A 594 5.36 10.49 -44.36
CA ILE A 594 4.63 9.29 -43.92
C ILE A 594 3.90 8.67 -45.11
N THR A 595 4.10 7.37 -45.34
CA THR A 595 3.49 6.63 -46.45
C THR A 595 2.59 5.51 -45.89
N CYS A 596 1.38 5.41 -46.42
CA CYS A 596 0.38 4.38 -46.12
C CYS A 596 -0.07 3.75 -47.44
N ASP A 597 0.19 2.45 -47.59
CA ASP A 597 -0.19 1.64 -48.75
C ASP A 597 -1.27 0.65 -48.30
N ALA A 598 -2.51 0.87 -48.75
CA ALA A 598 -3.70 0.10 -48.37
C ALA A 598 -3.75 -0.23 -46.86
N CYS A 599 -3.34 0.72 -46.01
CA CYS A 599 -2.99 0.43 -44.62
C CYS A 599 -4.18 0.71 -43.68
N THR A 600 -4.15 0.15 -42.48
CA THR A 600 -5.16 0.43 -41.45
C THR A 600 -4.49 1.09 -40.25
N ILE A 601 -4.96 2.27 -39.85
CA ILE A 601 -4.51 2.96 -38.63
C ILE A 601 -5.70 3.29 -37.76
N THR A 602 -5.70 2.81 -36.52
CA THR A 602 -6.74 3.10 -35.53
C THR A 602 -6.10 3.70 -34.29
N VAL A 603 -6.42 4.96 -33.98
CA VAL A 603 -6.00 5.60 -32.72
C VAL A 603 -6.63 4.82 -31.55
N PRO A 604 -5.83 4.31 -30.59
CA PRO A 604 -6.36 3.59 -29.45
C PRO A 604 -7.07 4.55 -28.50
N SER A 605 -8.14 4.07 -27.85
CA SER A 605 -8.79 4.81 -26.76
C SER A 605 -7.80 5.09 -25.63
N PRO A 606 -8.08 6.08 -24.78
CA PRO A 606 -7.51 6.16 -23.43
C PRO A 606 -7.85 4.93 -22.54
#